data_AF-A0A2G6TV65-F1
#
_entry.id   AF-A0A2G6TV65-F1
#
_cell.length_a   1.000
_cell.length_b   1.000
_cell.length_c   1.000
_cell.angle_alpha   90.00
_cell.angle_beta   90.00
_cell.angle_gamma   90.00
#
_symmetry.space_group_name_H-M   'P 1'
#
loop_
_entity.id
_entity.type
_entity.pdbx_description
1 polymer ?
#
loop_
_entity_poly.entity_id
_entity_poly.type
_entity_poly.pdbx_seq_one_letter_code
_entity_poly.pdbx_strand_id
1 'polypeptide(L)'
;MSMSMTLNIPHSIQRLTLALAVAFGLAACETAPKPVEPEPAPTVVQPPEPVKPVDPVVIKEQELVEAIQLYVDGRYEDAITALTPLSTAQELPMSSQVKALKYIAFSHCVEGRRKPCRQHFDMALALDPTFQLTEAEKGHPIWGREFNNARAALRNKRPAPARKAS
;
A
#
# COMPACT_ATOMS: atom_id res chain seq x y z
N MET A 1 -24.46 -23.02 -41.55
CA MET A 1 -24.67 -23.59 -40.20
C MET A 1 -24.62 -22.43 -39.22
N SER A 2 -25.79 -21.87 -38.90
CA SER A 2 -25.92 -20.73 -37.98
C SER A 2 -26.34 -21.27 -36.62
N MET A 3 -25.47 -21.16 -35.60
CA MET A 3 -25.78 -21.53 -34.23
C MET A 3 -26.27 -20.28 -33.49
N SER A 4 -27.57 -20.18 -33.27
CA SER A 4 -28.18 -19.18 -32.39
C SER A 4 -27.99 -19.61 -30.93
N MET A 5 -27.26 -18.80 -30.16
CA MET A 5 -27.15 -18.92 -28.70
C MET A 5 -28.41 -18.35 -28.04
N THR A 6 -29.21 -19.19 -27.38
CA THR A 6 -30.27 -18.74 -26.45
C THR A 6 -29.70 -18.61 -25.04
N LEU A 7 -29.62 -17.39 -24.52
CA LEU A 7 -29.35 -17.11 -23.11
C LEU A 7 -30.58 -17.44 -22.25
N ASN A 8 -30.38 -18.22 -21.18
CA ASN A 8 -31.39 -18.55 -20.19
C ASN A 8 -31.17 -17.67 -18.95
N ILE A 9 -32.06 -16.71 -18.70
CA ILE A 9 -32.00 -15.76 -17.57
C ILE A 9 -33.04 -16.18 -16.52
N PRO A 10 -32.65 -16.51 -15.28
CA PRO A 10 -33.59 -16.94 -14.24
C PRO A 10 -34.49 -15.79 -13.75
N HIS A 11 -35.80 -16.07 -13.71
CA HIS A 11 -36.94 -15.18 -13.44
C HIS A 11 -37.11 -14.70 -11.97
N SER A 12 -36.03 -14.49 -11.22
CA SER A 12 -36.13 -14.10 -9.80
C SER A 12 -36.32 -12.59 -9.57
N ILE A 13 -36.85 -11.88 -10.55
CA ILE A 13 -37.09 -10.43 -10.53
C ILE A 13 -38.55 -10.16 -10.92
N GLN A 14 -39.49 -10.71 -10.17
CA GLN A 14 -40.86 -10.24 -10.26
C GLN A 14 -41.58 -10.53 -8.95
N ARG A 15 -42.18 -9.47 -8.38
CA ARG A 15 -43.15 -9.44 -7.27
C ARG A 15 -42.55 -9.26 -5.86
N LEU A 16 -42.28 -8.01 -5.49
CA LEU A 16 -43.10 -7.38 -4.44
C LEU A 16 -42.90 -5.86 -4.45
N THR A 17 -43.84 -5.17 -5.08
CA THR A 17 -44.09 -3.75 -4.90
C THR A 17 -44.70 -3.52 -3.52
N LEU A 18 -43.99 -2.82 -2.63
CA LEU A 18 -44.62 -2.07 -1.55
C LEU A 18 -44.02 -0.66 -1.54
N ALA A 19 -44.78 0.27 -2.09
CA ALA A 19 -44.49 1.68 -2.07
C ALA A 19 -44.61 2.19 -0.62
N LEU A 20 -43.49 2.60 -0.03
CA LEU A 20 -43.49 3.47 1.15
C LEU A 20 -42.83 4.78 0.74
N ALA A 21 -43.65 5.72 0.30
CA ALA A 21 -43.26 7.10 0.09
C ALA A 21 -42.98 7.72 1.47
N VAL A 22 -41.71 7.84 1.82
CA VAL A 22 -41.27 8.61 2.98
C VAL A 22 -40.53 9.83 2.43
N ALA A 23 -41.27 10.92 2.31
CA ALA A 23 -40.72 12.26 2.16
C ALA A 23 -40.09 12.66 3.51
N PHE A 24 -38.78 12.48 3.66
CA PHE A 24 -38.01 13.16 4.70
C PHE A 24 -37.26 14.33 4.09
N GLY A 25 -37.48 15.47 4.72
CA GLY A 25 -37.21 16.79 4.21
C GLY A 25 -35.73 17.13 4.09
N LEU A 26 -35.51 18.06 3.18
CA LEU A 26 -34.31 18.86 3.00
C LEU A 26 -33.86 19.47 4.33
N ALA A 27 -32.76 18.99 4.88
CA ALA A 27 -31.95 19.74 5.83
C ALA A 27 -30.67 20.16 5.11
N ALA A 28 -30.77 21.30 4.41
CA ALA A 28 -29.63 22.04 3.91
C ALA A 28 -28.86 22.60 5.12
N CYS A 29 -27.68 22.06 5.42
CA CYS A 29 -26.67 22.82 6.14
C CYS A 29 -25.96 23.71 5.12
N GLU A 30 -26.57 24.86 4.86
CA GLU A 30 -25.92 26.01 4.25
C GLU A 30 -24.88 26.54 5.24
N THR A 31 -23.67 26.01 5.17
CA THR A 31 -22.52 26.64 5.84
C THR A 31 -22.24 27.94 5.09
N ALA A 32 -22.64 29.03 5.73
CA ALA A 32 -22.48 30.39 5.26
C ALA A 32 -21.03 30.68 4.79
N PRO A 33 -20.84 31.45 3.70
CA PRO A 33 -19.54 31.99 3.35
C PRO A 33 -19.10 32.98 4.43
N LYS A 34 -17.91 32.76 4.99
CA LYS A 34 -17.29 33.73 5.90
C LYS A 34 -17.06 35.06 5.16
N PRO A 35 -17.42 36.21 5.76
CA PRO A 35 -17.08 37.53 5.25
C PRO A 35 -15.57 37.68 5.01
N VAL A 36 -15.22 38.27 3.88
CA VAL A 36 -13.89 38.80 3.57
C VAL A 36 -13.67 40.01 4.49
N GLU A 37 -12.91 39.79 5.56
CA GLU A 37 -12.29 40.83 6.40
C GLU A 37 -10.99 41.29 5.68
N PRO A 38 -10.63 42.59 5.67
CA PRO A 38 -9.62 43.14 4.78
C PRO A 38 -8.23 42.59 5.07
N GLU A 39 -7.49 42.35 3.99
CA GLU A 39 -6.05 42.15 3.97
C GLU A 39 -5.34 43.13 4.93
N PRO A 40 -4.73 42.65 6.03
CA PRO A 40 -3.73 43.44 6.70
C PRO A 40 -2.52 43.53 5.77
N ALA A 41 -2.13 44.78 5.53
CA ALA A 41 -0.93 45.25 4.85
C ALA A 41 0.30 44.31 5.03
N PRO A 42 1.23 44.33 4.05
CA PRO A 42 2.14 43.24 3.77
C PRO A 42 3.01 42.95 4.98
N THR A 43 2.88 41.74 5.52
CA THR A 43 3.87 41.23 6.46
C THR A 43 5.09 40.85 5.64
N VAL A 44 6.02 41.80 5.55
CA VAL A 44 7.46 41.66 5.31
C VAL A 44 7.83 40.38 4.56
N VAL A 45 8.14 40.52 3.26
CA VAL A 45 9.01 39.60 2.53
C VAL A 45 10.29 39.46 3.35
N GLN A 46 10.38 38.43 4.17
CA GLN A 46 11.66 38.01 4.72
C GLN A 46 12.49 37.56 3.52
N PRO A 47 13.70 38.11 3.31
CA PRO A 47 14.65 37.57 2.35
C PRO A 47 14.74 36.06 2.57
N PRO A 48 14.77 35.22 1.52
CA PRO A 48 14.91 33.78 1.73
C PRO A 48 16.17 33.54 2.55
N GLU A 49 15.99 33.08 3.79
CA GLU A 49 17.10 32.56 4.57
C GLU A 49 17.79 31.48 3.73
N PRO A 50 19.14 31.42 3.72
CA PRO A 50 19.85 30.46 2.91
C PRO A 50 19.42 29.05 3.31
N VAL A 51 18.67 28.39 2.43
CA VAL A 51 18.18 27.02 2.62
C VAL A 51 19.39 26.13 2.79
N LYS A 52 19.65 25.68 4.03
CA LYS A 52 20.63 24.64 4.29
C LYS A 52 20.26 23.42 3.43
N PRO A 53 21.22 22.74 2.80
CA PRO A 53 20.92 21.54 2.01
C PRO A 53 20.12 20.55 2.85
N VAL A 54 18.94 20.15 2.35
CA VAL A 54 18.10 19.13 3.00
C VAL A 54 18.86 17.80 2.91
N ASP A 55 18.93 17.08 4.02
CA ASP A 55 19.58 15.76 4.10
C ASP A 55 18.97 14.80 3.06
N PRO A 56 19.78 14.17 2.18
CA PRO A 56 19.29 13.21 1.19
C PRO A 56 18.45 12.06 1.78
N VAL A 57 18.74 11.64 3.02
CA VAL A 57 17.97 10.59 3.71
C VAL A 57 16.53 11.04 3.95
N VAL A 58 16.34 12.30 4.37
CA VAL A 58 15.01 12.88 4.64
C VAL A 58 14.18 12.92 3.36
N ILE A 59 14.80 13.29 2.24
CA ILE A 59 14.14 13.33 0.93
C ILE A 59 13.64 11.93 0.54
N LYS A 60 14.51 10.91 0.66
CA LYS A 60 14.16 9.53 0.30
C LYS A 60 13.12 8.90 1.23
N GLU A 61 13.14 9.22 2.51
CA GLU A 61 12.10 8.81 3.45
C GLU A 61 10.75 9.43 3.10
N GLN A 62 10.73 10.69 2.68
CA GLN A 62 9.52 11.33 2.21
C GLN A 62 9.00 10.67 0.92
N GLU A 63 9.86 10.40 -0.06
CA GLU A 63 9.49 9.65 -1.27
C GLU A 63 8.90 8.27 -0.92
N LEU A 64 9.44 7.59 0.09
CA LEU A 64 8.90 6.32 0.58
C LEU A 64 7.49 6.47 1.16
N VAL A 65 7.24 7.52 1.94
CA VAL A 65 5.90 7.80 2.47
C VAL A 65 4.91 8.04 1.33
N GLU A 66 5.28 8.87 0.35
CA GLU A 66 4.45 9.17 -0.81
C GLU A 66 4.17 7.92 -1.66
N ALA A 67 5.18 7.09 -1.89
CA ALA A 67 5.04 5.82 -2.60
C ALA A 67 4.15 4.80 -1.87
N ILE A 68 4.17 4.79 -0.53
CA ILE A 68 3.27 3.96 0.29
C ILE A 68 1.82 4.48 0.19
N GLN A 69 1.60 5.79 0.07
CA GLN A 69 0.24 6.30 -0.10
C GLN A 69 -0.40 5.81 -1.40
N LEU A 70 0.36 5.62 -2.48
CA LEU A 70 -0.16 4.99 -3.70
C LEU A 70 -0.74 3.59 -3.42
N TYR A 71 -0.11 2.80 -2.54
CA TYR A 71 -0.65 1.50 -2.14
C TYR A 71 -1.95 1.65 -1.32
N VAL A 72 -1.98 2.60 -0.39
CA VAL A 72 -3.16 2.90 0.44
C VAL A 72 -4.35 3.31 -0.43
N ASP A 73 -4.09 4.09 -1.48
CA ASP A 73 -5.08 4.55 -2.45
C ASP A 73 -5.51 3.45 -3.46
N GLY A 74 -4.96 2.24 -3.35
CA GLY A 74 -5.26 1.13 -4.26
C GLY A 74 -4.58 1.22 -5.62
N ARG A 75 -3.65 2.18 -5.81
CA ARG A 75 -2.86 2.35 -7.04
C ARG A 75 -1.66 1.40 -7.02
N TYR A 76 -1.92 0.11 -7.06
CA TYR A 76 -0.91 -0.92 -6.79
C TYR A 76 0.26 -0.94 -7.79
N GLU A 77 0.01 -0.74 -9.08
CA GLU A 77 1.08 -0.68 -10.08
C GLU A 77 1.94 0.59 -9.92
N ASP A 78 1.31 1.73 -9.65
CA ASP A 78 2.04 2.98 -9.41
C ASP A 78 2.91 2.87 -8.14
N ALA A 79 2.38 2.24 -7.09
CA ALA A 79 3.12 1.95 -5.88
C ALA A 79 4.33 1.06 -6.16
N ILE A 80 4.17 -0.01 -6.96
CA ILE A 80 5.30 -0.87 -7.35
C ILE A 80 6.38 -0.06 -8.07
N THR A 81 6.00 0.76 -9.04
CA THR A 81 6.94 1.59 -9.79
C THR A 81 7.68 2.58 -8.89
N ALA A 82 6.97 3.26 -8.00
CA ALA A 82 7.56 4.25 -7.10
C ALA A 82 8.44 3.62 -6.00
N LEU A 83 8.05 2.46 -5.45
CA LEU A 83 8.77 1.78 -4.38
C LEU A 83 10.01 1.03 -4.85
N THR A 84 10.04 0.56 -6.11
CA THR A 84 11.16 -0.23 -6.65
C THR A 84 12.52 0.44 -6.47
N PRO A 85 12.75 1.70 -6.90
CA PRO A 85 14.04 2.35 -6.70
C PRO A 85 14.39 2.57 -5.21
N LEU A 86 13.39 2.73 -4.35
CA LEU A 86 13.57 2.92 -2.90
C LEU A 86 13.98 1.63 -2.18
N SER A 87 13.59 0.48 -2.71
CA SER A 87 13.92 -0.83 -2.14
C SER A 87 15.43 -1.15 -2.10
N THR A 88 16.24 -0.39 -2.84
CA THR A 88 17.70 -0.53 -2.90
C THR A 88 18.42 0.81 -2.76
N ALA A 89 17.74 1.88 -2.32
CA ALA A 89 18.34 3.20 -2.18
C ALA A 89 19.37 3.21 -1.04
N GLN A 90 20.59 3.65 -1.33
CA GLN A 90 21.71 3.58 -0.37
C GLN A 90 21.55 4.57 0.78
N GLU A 91 20.81 5.64 0.54
CA GLU A 91 20.45 6.69 1.48
C GLU A 91 19.42 6.20 2.51
N LEU A 92 18.59 5.23 2.15
CA LEU A 92 17.58 4.70 3.06
C LEU A 92 18.20 3.68 4.03
N PRO A 93 17.85 3.74 5.34
CA PRO A 93 18.22 2.68 6.25
C PRO A 93 17.58 1.36 5.82
N MET A 94 18.21 0.25 6.23
CA MET A 94 17.74 -1.10 5.93
C MET A 94 16.25 -1.30 6.23
N SER A 95 15.76 -0.75 7.35
CA SER A 95 14.34 -0.86 7.75
C SER A 95 13.39 -0.22 6.73
N SER A 96 13.78 0.87 6.08
CA SER A 96 13.00 1.57 5.07
C SER A 96 13.05 0.86 3.72
N GLN A 97 14.19 0.28 3.35
CA GLN A 97 14.29 -0.61 2.19
C GLN A 97 13.41 -1.88 2.37
N VAL A 98 13.45 -2.50 3.55
CA VAL A 98 12.56 -3.64 3.90
C VAL A 98 11.08 -3.23 3.85
N LYS A 99 10.75 -2.02 4.34
CA LYS A 99 9.39 -1.48 4.26
C LYS A 99 8.95 -1.31 2.81
N ALA A 100 9.80 -0.78 1.93
CA ALA A 100 9.51 -0.67 0.49
C ALA A 100 9.25 -2.05 -0.13
N LEU A 101 10.14 -3.02 0.11
CA LEU A 101 9.97 -4.41 -0.37
C LEU A 101 8.67 -5.05 0.13
N LYS A 102 8.28 -4.79 1.39
CA LYS A 102 7.01 -5.26 1.96
C LYS A 102 5.81 -4.74 1.18
N TYR A 103 5.77 -3.43 0.90
CA TYR A 103 4.63 -2.85 0.18
C TYR A 103 4.61 -3.25 -1.30
N ILE A 104 5.76 -3.43 -1.96
CA ILE A 104 5.82 -4.04 -3.31
C ILE A 104 5.24 -5.46 -3.28
N ALA A 105 5.61 -6.27 -2.28
CA ALA A 105 5.07 -7.61 -2.11
C ALA A 105 3.55 -7.58 -1.92
N PHE A 106 3.04 -6.70 -1.05
CA PHE A 106 1.61 -6.54 -0.82
C PHE A 106 0.85 -6.15 -2.09
N SER A 107 1.34 -5.16 -2.85
CA SER A 107 0.76 -4.77 -4.14
C SER A 107 0.64 -5.95 -5.11
N HIS A 108 1.72 -6.72 -5.30
CA HIS A 108 1.67 -7.91 -6.15
C HIS A 108 0.69 -8.96 -5.64
N CYS A 109 0.59 -9.13 -4.33
CA CYS A 109 -0.31 -10.09 -3.72
C CYS A 109 -1.79 -9.72 -3.92
N VAL A 110 -2.14 -8.43 -3.81
CA VAL A 110 -3.50 -7.94 -4.07
C VAL A 110 -3.85 -8.11 -5.56
N GLU A 111 -2.91 -7.84 -6.44
CA GLU A 111 -3.05 -8.03 -7.90
C GLU A 111 -3.02 -9.51 -8.36
N GLY A 112 -3.03 -10.48 -7.43
CA GLY A 112 -3.02 -11.91 -7.74
C GLY A 112 -1.70 -12.46 -8.28
N ARG A 113 -0.64 -11.65 -8.33
CA ARG A 113 0.71 -12.00 -8.83
C ARG A 113 1.54 -12.68 -7.73
N ARG A 114 1.20 -13.94 -7.42
CA ARG A 114 1.78 -14.72 -6.31
C ARG A 114 3.30 -14.86 -6.35
N LYS A 115 3.86 -15.18 -7.52
CA LYS A 115 5.31 -15.38 -7.68
C LYS A 115 6.08 -14.07 -7.40
N PRO A 116 5.77 -12.93 -8.04
CA PRO A 116 6.35 -11.63 -7.67
C PRO A 116 6.15 -11.24 -6.21
N CYS A 117 4.97 -11.51 -5.62
CA CYS A 117 4.73 -11.23 -4.21
C CYS A 117 5.74 -11.97 -3.31
N ARG A 118 5.90 -13.29 -3.51
CA ARG A 118 6.86 -14.09 -2.74
C ARG A 118 8.31 -13.66 -2.98
N GLN A 119 8.67 -13.29 -4.22
CA GLN A 119 10.03 -12.83 -4.54
C GLN A 119 10.43 -11.58 -3.74
N HIS A 120 9.52 -10.61 -3.58
CA HIS A 120 9.83 -9.41 -2.80
C HIS A 120 9.92 -9.69 -1.30
N PHE A 121 9.16 -10.67 -0.78
CA PHE A 121 9.40 -11.18 0.57
C PHE A 121 10.73 -11.92 0.71
N ASP A 122 11.14 -12.71 -0.30
CA ASP A 122 12.46 -13.35 -0.31
C ASP A 122 13.57 -12.28 -0.24
N MET A 123 13.43 -11.17 -0.99
CA MET A 123 14.37 -10.04 -0.96
C MET A 123 14.38 -9.35 0.40
N ALA A 124 13.21 -9.06 0.98
CA ALA A 124 13.10 -8.43 2.30
C ALA A 124 13.77 -9.27 3.39
N LEU A 125 13.56 -10.59 3.35
CA LEU A 125 14.16 -11.54 4.30
C LEU A 125 15.65 -11.81 4.06
N ALA A 126 16.13 -11.62 2.82
CA ALA A 126 17.55 -11.67 2.52
C ALA A 126 18.28 -10.42 3.05
N LEU A 127 17.61 -9.26 2.98
CA LEU A 127 18.13 -7.99 3.52
C LEU A 127 18.09 -7.96 5.06
N ASP A 128 16.96 -8.37 5.64
CA ASP A 128 16.77 -8.50 7.08
C ASP A 128 16.12 -9.87 7.42
N PRO A 129 16.91 -10.87 7.85
CA PRO A 129 16.38 -12.17 8.26
C PRO A 129 15.46 -12.12 9.49
N THR A 130 15.44 -11.00 10.23
CA THR A 130 14.57 -10.78 11.39
C THR A 130 13.26 -10.11 11.03
N PHE A 131 13.09 -9.64 9.78
CA PHE A 131 11.85 -9.03 9.31
C PHE A 131 10.64 -9.93 9.59
N GLN A 132 9.57 -9.32 10.12
CA GLN A 132 8.31 -9.96 10.42
C GLN A 132 7.13 -9.07 10.05
N LEU A 133 6.09 -9.70 9.52
CA LEU A 133 4.77 -9.11 9.40
C LEU A 133 4.16 -8.90 10.79
N THR A 134 3.31 -7.88 10.92
CA THR A 134 2.43 -7.69 12.08
C THR A 134 1.38 -8.81 12.16
N GLU A 135 0.72 -8.96 13.31
CA GLU A 135 -0.32 -9.99 13.47
C GLU A 135 -1.49 -9.81 12.50
N ALA A 136 -1.90 -8.56 12.26
CA ALA A 136 -2.93 -8.24 11.28
C ALA A 136 -2.51 -8.64 9.85
N GLU A 137 -1.27 -8.34 9.46
CA GLU A 137 -0.75 -8.69 8.13
C GLU A 137 -0.58 -10.21 7.96
N LYS A 138 -0.16 -10.93 9.01
CA LYS A 138 -0.05 -12.40 9.00
C LYS A 138 -1.41 -13.07 8.86
N GLY A 139 -2.46 -12.48 9.44
CA GLY A 139 -3.84 -12.97 9.34
C GLY A 139 -4.42 -12.90 7.92
N HIS A 140 -3.83 -12.10 7.02
CA HIS A 140 -4.31 -12.00 5.64
C HIS A 140 -4.03 -13.31 4.88
N PRO A 141 -5.04 -13.94 4.24
CA PRO A 141 -4.92 -15.29 3.67
C PRO A 141 -3.87 -15.38 2.56
N ILE A 142 -3.58 -14.26 1.90
CA ILE A 142 -2.62 -14.15 0.80
C ILE A 142 -1.22 -13.75 1.30
N TRP A 143 -1.08 -12.62 2.00
CA TRP A 143 0.21 -12.08 2.45
C TRP A 143 0.90 -13.01 3.43
N GLY A 144 0.20 -13.44 4.48
CA GLY A 144 0.77 -14.35 5.48
C GLY A 144 1.25 -15.66 4.86
N ARG A 145 0.48 -16.22 3.91
CA ARG A 145 0.86 -17.45 3.19
C ARG A 145 2.14 -17.26 2.39
N GLU A 146 2.25 -16.22 1.57
CA GLU A 146 3.46 -16.00 0.76
C GLU A 146 4.68 -15.64 1.61
N PHE A 147 4.50 -14.84 2.65
CA PHE A 147 5.55 -14.54 3.60
C PHE A 147 6.08 -15.79 4.31
N ASN A 148 5.19 -16.69 4.75
CA ASN A 148 5.58 -17.97 5.35
C ASN A 148 6.33 -18.87 4.36
N ASN A 149 5.91 -18.89 3.08
CA ASN A 149 6.63 -19.61 2.02
C ASN A 149 8.04 -19.03 1.80
N ALA A 150 8.19 -17.71 1.84
CA ALA A 150 9.49 -17.05 1.75
C ALA A 150 10.40 -17.40 2.94
N ARG A 151 9.88 -17.33 4.17
CA ARG A 151 10.61 -17.73 5.39
C ARG A 151 11.02 -19.20 5.38
N ALA A 152 10.14 -20.08 4.93
CA ALA A 152 10.46 -21.51 4.81
C ALA A 152 11.60 -21.75 3.83
N ALA A 153 11.61 -21.04 2.69
CA ALA A 153 12.69 -21.12 1.72
C ALA A 153 14.02 -20.58 2.27
N LEU A 154 14.00 -19.45 2.98
CA LEU A 154 15.20 -18.91 3.64
C LEU A 154 15.79 -19.92 4.63
N ARG A 155 14.94 -20.54 5.46
CA ARG A 155 15.36 -21.58 6.43
C ARG A 155 16.01 -22.77 5.72
N ASN A 156 15.42 -23.23 4.63
CA ASN A 156 15.94 -24.37 3.88
C ASN A 156 17.29 -24.07 3.19
N LYS A 157 17.59 -22.80 2.92
CA LYS A 157 18.89 -22.36 2.39
C LYS A 157 19.95 -22.17 3.48
N ARG A 158 19.56 -22.02 4.74
CA ARG A 158 20.50 -21.79 5.83
C ARG A 158 21.15 -23.11 6.24
N PRO A 159 22.48 -23.21 6.29
CA PRO A 159 23.15 -24.42 6.77
C PRO A 159 22.69 -24.74 8.20
N ALA A 160 22.56 -26.03 8.51
CA ALA A 160 22.13 -26.48 9.83
C ALA A 160 23.12 -25.95 10.90
N PRO A 161 22.64 -25.45 12.05
CA PRO A 161 23.53 -25.05 13.12
C PRO A 161 24.35 -26.27 13.56
N ALA A 162 25.67 -26.09 13.69
CA ALA A 162 26.57 -27.14 14.16
C ALA A 162 26.07 -27.64 15.53
N ARG A 163 25.69 -28.93 15.61
CA ARG A 163 25.34 -29.55 16.88
C ARG A 163 26.58 -29.50 17.77
N LYS A 164 26.50 -28.83 18.92
CA LYS A 164 27.58 -28.90 19.92
C LYS A 164 27.59 -30.34 20.44
N ALA A 165 28.67 -31.07 20.18
CA ALA A 165 28.94 -32.34 20.83
C ALA A 165 29.16 -32.06 22.32
N SER A 166 28.37 -32.70 23.17
CA SER A 166 28.57 -32.76 24.62
C SER A 166 29.45 -33.93 24.98
#